data_AF-A0A6A8LQH0-F1
#
_entry.id   AF-A0A6A8LQH0-F1
#
_cell.length_a   1.000
_cell.length_b   1.000
_cell.length_c   1.000
_cell.angle_alpha   90.00
_cell.angle_beta   90.00
_cell.angle_gamma   90.00
#
_symmetry.space_group_name_H-M   'P 1'
#
loop_
_entity.id
_entity.type
_entity.pdbx_description
1 polymer ?
#
loop_
_entity_poly.entity_id
_entity_poly.type
_entity_poly.pdbx_seq_one_letter_code
_entity_poly.pdbx_strand_id
1 'polypeptide(L)'
;FTFLFLLRLLFSYACSFTIKFLAKLKFNGEAASVAKKKSKKKKKSKTISTDELDLWHKFVADFSSQELNFADQDLRVNGDYLYYYNKNWLDINKLKYVRPGLMLGTFKKNRFEPSYALALAVQEVAEENVIELTKDQWTEYVAGNTIFLSGNTRKNGWYLLRCEEKNFAFGKLVNGTIKNFFPKGLRFQA
;
A
#
# COMPACT_ATOMS: atom_id res chain seq x y z
N PHE A 1 -21.54 -25.55 -31.59
CA PHE A 1 -21.15 -24.86 -30.35
C PHE A 1 -21.81 -25.59 -29.18
N THR A 2 -21.05 -26.35 -28.40
CA THR A 2 -21.58 -27.07 -27.24
C THR A 2 -20.98 -26.43 -26.00
N PHE A 3 -21.77 -25.63 -25.29
CA PHE A 3 -21.38 -25.09 -23.99
C PHE A 3 -21.69 -26.12 -22.91
N LEU A 4 -20.65 -26.68 -22.27
CA LEU A 4 -20.82 -27.45 -21.04
C LEU A 4 -20.82 -26.46 -19.87
N PHE A 5 -22.00 -26.11 -19.38
CA PHE A 5 -22.17 -25.30 -18.17
C PHE A 5 -22.15 -26.22 -16.94
N LEU A 6 -21.16 -26.06 -16.07
CA LEU A 6 -21.24 -26.61 -14.71
C LEU A 6 -21.82 -25.53 -13.80
N LEU A 7 -23.13 -25.60 -13.56
CA LEU A 7 -23.82 -24.74 -12.60
C LEU A 7 -23.96 -25.50 -11.28
N ARG A 8 -23.47 -24.93 -10.18
CA ARG A 8 -23.61 -25.55 -8.85
C ARG A 8 -24.38 -24.58 -7.95
N LEU A 9 -25.63 -24.91 -7.63
CA LEU A 9 -26.34 -24.29 -6.51
C LEU A 9 -25.90 -25.00 -5.23
N LEU A 10 -25.36 -24.24 -4.28
CA LEU A 10 -25.13 -24.73 -2.92
C LEU A 10 -26.38 -24.39 -2.09
N PHE A 11 -27.16 -25.42 -1.76
CA PHE A 11 -28.32 -25.31 -0.89
C PHE A 11 -27.91 -25.43 0.59
N SER A 12 -28.61 -24.70 1.47
CA SER A 12 -28.33 -24.56 2.91
C SER A 12 -28.30 -25.87 3.71
N TYR A 13 -28.81 -26.98 3.16
CA TYR A 13 -28.85 -28.27 3.87
C TYR A 13 -27.50 -28.98 3.93
N ALA A 14 -26.49 -28.54 3.15
CA ALA A 14 -25.15 -29.14 3.15
C ALA A 14 -24.09 -28.27 3.86
N CYS A 15 -24.41 -27.05 4.26
CA CYS A 15 -23.49 -26.13 4.95
C CYS A 15 -24.26 -24.97 5.59
N SER A 16 -23.93 -24.60 6.84
CA SER A 16 -24.52 -23.47 7.60
C SER A 16 -24.11 -22.09 7.05
N PHE A 17 -24.26 -21.86 5.75
CA PHE A 17 -23.97 -20.58 5.12
C PHE A 17 -25.14 -20.13 4.23
N THR A 18 -25.32 -18.81 4.15
CA THR A 18 -26.25 -18.12 3.24
C THR A 18 -26.12 -18.64 1.81
N ILE A 19 -27.24 -18.76 1.09
CA ILE A 19 -27.26 -19.19 -0.31
C ILE A 19 -26.38 -18.27 -1.18
N LYS A 20 -25.49 -18.88 -1.97
CA LYS A 20 -24.62 -18.18 -2.93
C LYS A 20 -24.71 -18.84 -4.30
N PHE A 21 -24.67 -18.03 -5.35
CA PHE A 21 -24.62 -18.49 -6.74
C PHE A 21 -23.26 -18.15 -7.35
N LEU A 22 -22.65 -19.13 -8.03
CA LEU A 22 -21.36 -18.96 -8.71
C LEU A 22 -21.37 -19.70 -10.06
N ALA A 23 -21.00 -19.00 -11.12
CA ALA A 23 -20.85 -19.56 -12.46
C ALA A 23 -19.45 -19.26 -13.01
N LYS A 24 -18.80 -20.26 -13.61
CA LYS A 24 -17.48 -20.13 -14.25
C LYS A 24 -17.64 -20.42 -15.75
N LEU A 25 -17.40 -19.42 -16.58
CA LEU A 25 -17.49 -19.54 -18.03
C LEU A 25 -16.10 -19.54 -18.68
N LYS A 26 -15.96 -20.24 -19.81
CA LYS A 26 -14.78 -20.21 -20.67
C LYS A 26 -15.19 -19.72 -22.06
N PHE A 27 -14.60 -18.62 -22.51
CA PHE A 27 -14.78 -18.10 -23.87
C PHE A 27 -13.72 -18.74 -24.79
N ASN A 28 -14.17 -19.42 -25.85
CA ASN A 28 -13.31 -20.12 -26.82
C ASN A 28 -13.30 -19.45 -28.21
N GLY A 29 -13.90 -18.26 -28.35
CA GLY A 29 -13.89 -17.51 -29.60
C GLY A 29 -12.76 -16.49 -29.66
N GLU A 30 -12.62 -15.82 -30.81
CA GLU A 30 -11.77 -14.63 -30.92
C GLU A 30 -12.54 -13.40 -30.44
N ALA A 31 -11.88 -12.53 -29.68
CA ALA A 31 -12.49 -11.30 -29.21
C ALA A 31 -12.67 -10.32 -30.38
N ALA A 32 -13.92 -9.95 -30.70
CA ALA A 32 -14.18 -8.92 -31.70
C ALA A 32 -13.53 -7.59 -31.27
N SER A 33 -12.70 -7.02 -32.14
CA SER A 33 -12.08 -5.71 -31.88
C SER A 33 -13.15 -4.61 -31.97
N VAL A 34 -13.43 -3.96 -30.83
CA VAL A 34 -14.36 -2.82 -30.80
C VAL A 34 -13.64 -1.58 -31.29
N ALA A 35 -14.20 -0.88 -32.29
CA ALA A 35 -13.64 0.35 -32.82
C ALA A 35 -13.39 1.37 -31.69
N LYS A 36 -12.13 1.81 -31.54
CA LYS A 36 -11.74 2.80 -30.53
C LYS A 36 -12.41 4.14 -30.85
N LYS A 37 -13.41 4.54 -30.06
CA LYS A 37 -13.96 5.91 -30.09
C LYS A 37 -12.83 6.92 -29.86
N LYS A 38 -12.71 7.93 -30.74
CA LYS A 38 -11.76 9.05 -30.59
C LYS A 38 -12.08 9.81 -29.30
N SER A 39 -11.30 9.59 -28.23
CA SER A 39 -11.45 10.29 -26.96
C SER A 39 -10.61 11.56 -26.94
N LYS A 40 -11.17 12.69 -26.45
CA LYS A 40 -10.45 13.93 -26.14
C LYS A 40 -9.21 13.63 -25.26
N LYS A 41 -8.07 14.28 -25.54
CA LYS A 41 -6.84 14.19 -24.72
C LYS A 41 -7.16 14.57 -23.27
N LYS A 42 -7.22 13.60 -22.36
CA LYS A 42 -7.22 13.84 -20.91
C LYS A 42 -5.82 14.26 -20.47
N LYS A 43 -5.72 15.13 -19.45
CA LYS A 43 -4.45 15.49 -18.80
C LYS A 43 -3.70 14.20 -18.42
N LYS A 44 -2.43 14.09 -18.86
CA LYS A 44 -1.54 13.00 -18.43
C LYS A 44 -1.40 13.06 -16.91
N SER A 45 -1.30 11.88 -16.27
CA SER A 45 -0.85 11.77 -14.89
C SER A 45 0.44 12.57 -14.70
N LYS A 46 0.61 13.24 -13.57
CA LYS A 46 1.84 13.95 -13.23
C LYS A 46 3.00 12.95 -13.30
N THR A 47 4.00 13.26 -14.12
CA THR A 47 5.27 12.52 -14.12
C THR A 47 6.03 12.87 -12.85
N ILE A 48 6.65 11.87 -12.22
CA ILE A 48 7.48 12.10 -11.04
C ILE A 48 8.62 13.07 -11.39
N SER A 49 8.83 14.09 -10.56
CA SER A 49 9.94 15.02 -10.70
C SER A 49 11.25 14.42 -10.17
N THR A 50 12.39 14.97 -10.58
CA THR A 50 13.71 14.54 -10.08
C THR A 50 13.80 14.69 -8.56
N ASP A 51 13.36 15.81 -8.00
CA ASP A 51 13.36 16.03 -6.54
C ASP A 51 12.49 15.00 -5.79
N GLU A 52 11.32 14.64 -6.33
CA GLU A 52 10.45 13.61 -5.75
C GLU A 52 11.10 12.23 -5.82
N LEU A 53 11.78 11.91 -6.92
CA LEU A 53 12.52 10.67 -7.09
C LEU A 53 13.67 10.58 -6.09
N ASP A 54 14.45 11.65 -5.93
CA ASP A 54 15.56 11.72 -4.97
C ASP A 54 15.07 11.53 -3.53
N LEU A 55 13.93 12.14 -3.17
CA LEU A 55 13.30 11.94 -1.86
C LEU A 55 12.87 10.49 -1.63
N TRP A 56 12.36 9.82 -2.65
CA TRP A 56 11.99 8.40 -2.58
C TRP A 56 13.24 7.52 -2.45
N HIS A 57 14.24 7.69 -3.32
CA HIS A 57 15.49 6.93 -3.27
C HIS A 57 16.23 7.12 -1.96
N LYS A 58 16.24 8.34 -1.40
CA LYS A 58 16.79 8.59 -0.07
C LYS A 58 16.10 7.77 1.01
N PHE A 59 14.77 7.71 0.99
CA PHE A 59 14.02 6.88 1.93
C PHE A 59 14.35 5.38 1.78
N VAL A 60 14.44 4.88 0.54
CA VAL A 60 14.80 3.48 0.26
C VAL A 60 16.22 3.16 0.75
N ALA A 61 17.17 4.06 0.50
CA ALA A 61 18.56 3.91 0.94
C ALA A 61 18.69 3.95 2.47
N ASP A 62 17.94 4.82 3.16
CA ASP A 62 17.95 4.87 4.62
C ASP A 62 17.32 3.60 5.24
N PHE A 63 16.33 3.01 4.58
CA PHE A 63 15.58 1.85 5.07
C PHE A 63 16.19 0.49 4.68
N SER A 64 17.12 0.46 3.71
CA SER A 64 17.94 -0.71 3.34
C SER A 64 17.16 -2.02 3.12
N SER A 65 15.93 -1.97 2.57
CA SER A 65 15.14 -3.17 2.26
C SER A 65 15.11 -3.44 0.76
N GLN A 66 15.42 -4.68 0.36
CA GLN A 66 15.35 -5.11 -1.04
C GLN A 66 13.92 -5.08 -1.60
N GLU A 67 12.91 -5.28 -0.76
CA GLU A 67 11.50 -5.23 -1.15
C GLU A 67 11.07 -3.83 -1.62
N LEU A 68 11.84 -2.79 -1.27
CA LEU A 68 11.56 -1.41 -1.65
C LEU A 68 12.26 -0.97 -2.94
N ASN A 69 13.05 -1.83 -3.57
CA ASN A 69 13.77 -1.53 -4.81
C ASN A 69 12.86 -1.62 -6.05
N PHE A 70 11.78 -0.83 -6.05
CA PHE A 70 10.92 -0.68 -7.22
C PHE A 70 11.65 0.06 -8.33
N ALA A 71 11.52 -0.40 -9.56
CA ALA A 71 12.09 0.30 -10.70
C ALA A 71 11.33 1.60 -11.00
N ASP A 72 12.04 2.67 -11.33
CA ASP A 72 11.47 4.02 -11.46
C ASP A 72 10.33 4.10 -12.49
N GLN A 73 10.37 3.28 -13.54
CA GLN A 73 9.29 3.19 -14.54
C GLN A 73 7.95 2.67 -13.98
N ASP A 74 7.99 1.99 -12.83
CA ASP A 74 6.82 1.44 -12.14
C ASP A 74 6.29 2.41 -11.08
N LEU A 75 6.90 3.58 -10.91
CA LEU A 75 6.46 4.61 -9.99
C LEU A 75 5.47 5.56 -10.67
N ARG A 76 4.36 5.85 -9.99
CA ARG A 76 3.34 6.79 -10.46
C ARG A 76 2.96 7.78 -9.38
N VAL A 77 2.91 9.06 -9.75
CA VAL A 77 2.47 10.15 -8.88
C VAL A 77 1.05 10.58 -9.24
N ASN A 78 0.19 10.66 -8.23
CA ASN A 78 -1.16 11.21 -8.36
C ASN A 78 -1.42 12.21 -7.23
N GLY A 79 -1.41 13.51 -7.56
CA GLY A 79 -1.35 14.57 -6.56
C GLY A 79 -0.01 14.53 -5.83
N ASP A 80 -0.07 14.34 -4.50
CA ASP A 80 1.10 14.20 -3.62
C ASP A 80 1.46 12.73 -3.35
N TYR A 81 0.67 11.78 -3.83
CA TYR A 81 0.82 10.36 -3.48
C TYR A 81 1.71 9.63 -4.48
N LEU A 82 2.65 8.84 -3.95
CA LEU A 82 3.47 7.92 -4.71
C LEU A 82 2.87 6.52 -4.66
N TYR A 83 2.74 5.88 -5.83
CA TYR A 83 2.27 4.52 -5.98
C TYR A 83 3.27 3.68 -6.76
N TYR A 84 3.41 2.42 -6.35
CA TYR A 84 3.94 1.37 -7.21
C TYR A 84 2.82 0.83 -8.10
N TYR A 85 3.07 0.84 -9.41
CA TYR A 85 2.19 0.33 -10.45
C TYR A 85 3.05 -0.21 -11.59
N ASN A 86 3.15 -1.54 -11.69
CA ASN A 86 3.98 -2.19 -12.70
C ASN A 86 3.61 -1.70 -14.12
N LYS A 87 4.61 -1.29 -14.92
CA LYS A 87 4.41 -0.76 -16.27
C LYS A 87 3.69 -1.74 -17.21
N ASN A 88 3.79 -3.04 -16.97
CA ASN A 88 3.17 -4.09 -17.79
C ASN A 88 1.71 -4.35 -17.41
N TRP A 89 1.21 -3.71 -16.34
CA TRP A 89 -0.22 -3.73 -16.02
C TRP A 89 -1.03 -2.89 -17.01
N LEU A 90 -2.35 -3.06 -16.95
CA LEU A 90 -3.30 -2.43 -17.87
C LEU A 90 -3.18 -0.89 -17.87
N ASP A 91 -3.41 -0.27 -19.02
CA ASP A 91 -3.49 1.20 -19.09
C ASP A 91 -4.78 1.69 -18.40
N ILE A 92 -4.64 2.19 -17.17
CA ILE A 92 -5.75 2.73 -16.36
C ILE A 92 -5.99 4.23 -16.56
N ASN A 93 -5.24 4.93 -17.44
CA ASN A 93 -5.36 6.38 -17.61
C ASN A 93 -6.77 6.84 -18.04
N LYS A 94 -7.56 5.92 -18.61
CA LYS A 94 -8.94 6.17 -19.05
C LYS A 94 -10.00 5.84 -17.99
N LEU A 95 -9.61 5.14 -16.92
CA LEU A 95 -10.51 4.71 -15.86
C LEU A 95 -10.58 5.76 -14.75
N LYS A 96 -11.69 5.78 -14.02
CA LYS A 96 -11.73 6.39 -12.69
C LYS A 96 -11.30 5.33 -11.69
N TYR A 97 -10.27 5.61 -10.92
CA TYR A 97 -9.74 4.69 -9.91
C TYR A 97 -9.58 5.41 -8.58
N VAL A 98 -9.74 4.67 -7.49
CA VAL A 98 -9.48 5.17 -6.12
C VAL A 98 -8.02 4.96 -5.75
N ARG A 99 -7.47 3.77 -6.04
CA ARG A 99 -6.06 3.41 -5.80
C ARG A 99 -5.53 2.68 -7.03
N PRO A 100 -4.53 3.22 -7.74
CA PRO A 100 -4.01 2.58 -8.94
C PRO A 100 -3.22 1.31 -8.59
N GLY A 101 -2.48 1.31 -7.48
CA GLY A 101 -1.66 0.19 -7.03
C GLY A 101 -1.29 0.32 -5.55
N LEU A 102 -0.13 -0.22 -5.15
CA LEU A 102 0.36 -0.10 -3.78
C LEU A 102 0.77 1.35 -3.50
N MET A 103 0.18 1.96 -2.47
CA MET A 103 0.58 3.30 -2.05
C MET A 103 1.88 3.23 -1.28
N LEU A 104 2.94 3.86 -1.77
CA LEU A 104 4.25 3.86 -1.13
C LEU A 104 4.35 4.96 -0.08
N GLY A 105 3.82 6.15 -0.38
CA GLY A 105 3.91 7.28 0.53
C GLY A 105 3.31 8.56 -0.04
N THR A 106 3.60 9.66 0.63
CA THR A 106 3.15 11.00 0.25
C THR A 106 4.36 11.94 0.24
N PHE A 107 4.48 12.72 -0.82
CA PHE A 107 5.40 13.85 -0.87
C PHE A 107 4.79 15.04 -0.12
N LYS A 108 5.59 15.65 0.75
CA LYS A 108 5.34 16.97 1.34
C LYS A 108 6.48 17.88 0.93
N LYS A 109 6.41 19.16 1.33
CA LYS A 109 7.49 20.12 1.08
C LYS A 109 8.84 19.57 1.56
N ASN A 110 9.71 19.23 0.59
CA ASN A 110 11.07 18.70 0.76
C ASN A 110 11.17 17.44 1.63
N ARG A 111 10.12 16.60 1.67
CA ARG A 111 10.17 15.34 2.41
C ARG A 111 9.22 14.29 1.86
N PHE A 112 9.60 13.03 2.04
CA PHE A 112 8.75 11.87 1.80
C PHE A 112 8.25 11.30 3.14
N GLU A 113 6.97 10.95 3.20
CA GLU A 113 6.32 10.30 4.33
C GLU A 113 5.80 8.92 3.88
N PRO A 114 6.34 7.79 4.40
CA PRO A 114 5.92 6.46 3.99
C PRO A 114 4.47 6.19 4.40
N SER A 115 3.78 5.39 3.60
CA SER A 115 2.36 5.13 3.80
C SER A 115 2.10 3.99 4.80
N TYR A 116 0.92 4.03 5.43
CA TYR A 116 0.41 2.90 6.19
C TYR A 116 0.29 1.62 5.34
N ALA A 117 -0.11 1.74 4.07
CA ALA A 117 -0.23 0.58 3.18
C ALA A 117 1.14 -0.07 2.89
N LEU A 118 2.21 0.73 2.85
CA LEU A 118 3.56 0.22 2.70
C LEU A 118 3.98 -0.58 3.95
N ALA A 119 3.70 -0.06 5.15
CA ALA A 119 4.03 -0.76 6.41
C ALA A 119 3.41 -2.17 6.49
N LEU A 120 2.20 -2.34 5.95
CA LEU A 120 1.52 -3.63 5.91
C LEU A 120 2.00 -4.55 4.78
N ALA A 121 2.60 -3.99 3.73
CA ALA A 121 3.02 -4.75 2.56
C ALA A 121 4.44 -5.32 2.72
N VAL A 122 5.30 -4.61 3.47
CA VAL A 122 6.70 -4.98 3.64
C VAL A 122 6.84 -6.08 4.70
N GLN A 123 7.55 -7.14 4.36
CA GLN A 123 7.79 -8.30 5.23
C GLN A 123 9.24 -8.37 5.66
N GLU A 124 10.18 -8.27 4.71
CA GLU A 124 11.61 -8.36 4.94
C GLU A 124 12.26 -6.98 5.09
N VAL A 125 12.60 -6.65 6.34
CA VAL A 125 13.30 -5.42 6.70
C VAL A 125 14.45 -5.76 7.65
N ALA A 126 15.57 -5.07 7.47
CA ALA A 126 16.68 -5.12 8.39
C ALA A 126 16.24 -4.71 9.81
N GLU A 127 16.57 -5.51 10.81
CA GLU A 127 16.03 -5.39 12.18
C GLU A 127 16.42 -4.04 12.86
N GLU A 128 17.49 -3.40 12.39
CA GLU A 128 17.87 -2.05 12.80
C GLU A 128 16.82 -0.98 12.45
N ASN A 129 16.00 -1.21 11.41
CA ASN A 129 14.94 -0.31 10.94
C ASN A 129 13.56 -0.68 11.50
N VAL A 130 13.51 -1.66 12.38
CA VAL A 130 12.30 -2.11 13.09
C VAL A 130 12.38 -1.70 14.55
N ILE A 131 11.24 -1.25 15.10
CA ILE A 131 11.04 -1.07 16.53
C ILE A 131 9.87 -1.95 16.95
N GLU A 132 10.15 -2.96 17.78
CA GLU A 132 9.13 -3.75 18.45
C GLU A 132 8.50 -2.92 19.57
N LEU A 133 7.18 -2.85 19.58
CA LEU A 133 6.39 -2.26 20.66
C LEU A 133 5.71 -3.36 21.46
N THR A 134 5.59 -3.14 22.77
CA THR A 134 4.73 -3.99 23.60
C THR A 134 3.26 -3.81 23.22
N LYS A 135 2.41 -4.74 23.65
CA LYS A 135 0.97 -4.65 23.42
C LYS A 135 0.32 -3.38 23.99
N ASP A 136 0.81 -2.91 25.14
CA ASP A 136 0.32 -1.68 25.77
C ASP A 136 0.71 -0.45 24.93
N GLN A 137 1.99 -0.37 24.51
CA GLN A 137 2.48 0.69 23.64
C GLN A 137 1.78 0.67 22.26
N TRP A 138 1.53 -0.52 21.72
CA TRP A 138 0.76 -0.69 20.49
C TRP A 138 -0.65 -0.14 20.66
N THR A 139 -1.33 -0.45 21.78
CA THR A 139 -2.69 0.03 22.09
C THR A 139 -2.73 1.56 22.12
N GLU A 140 -1.77 2.18 22.79
CA GLU A 140 -1.61 3.64 22.79
C GLU A 140 -1.36 4.20 21.38
N TYR A 141 -0.50 3.54 20.58
CA TYR A 141 -0.17 4.00 19.25
C TYR A 141 -1.36 3.90 18.29
N VAL A 142 -2.13 2.80 18.29
CA VAL A 142 -3.31 2.68 17.42
C VAL A 142 -4.45 3.58 17.86
N ALA A 143 -4.49 4.03 19.12
CA ALA A 143 -5.37 5.11 19.57
C ALA A 143 -4.92 6.51 19.07
N GLY A 144 -3.70 6.62 18.56
CA GLY A 144 -3.15 7.85 17.97
C GLY A 144 -2.14 8.58 18.85
N ASN A 145 -1.71 7.99 19.96
CA ASN A 145 -0.74 8.59 20.88
C ASN A 145 0.70 8.41 20.37
N THR A 146 1.61 9.21 20.91
CA THR A 146 3.06 9.06 20.70
C THR A 146 3.66 8.17 21.76
N ILE A 147 4.67 7.38 21.41
CA ILE A 147 5.32 6.47 22.34
C ILE A 147 6.69 7.02 22.70
N PHE A 148 6.98 7.14 24.00
CA PHE A 148 8.32 7.49 24.47
C PHE A 148 9.13 6.21 24.74
N LEU A 149 10.35 6.16 24.19
CA LEU A 149 11.27 5.04 24.39
C LEU A 149 12.37 5.48 25.36
N SER A 150 12.21 5.13 26.63
CA SER A 150 13.22 5.41 27.66
C SER A 150 14.54 4.70 27.34
N GLY A 151 15.66 5.42 27.39
CA GLY A 151 17.00 4.85 27.18
C GLY A 151 17.32 4.44 25.74
N ASN A 152 16.50 4.84 24.77
CA ASN A 152 16.74 4.53 23.37
C ASN A 152 17.92 5.33 22.78
N THR A 153 18.84 4.62 22.11
CA THR A 153 20.05 5.18 21.47
C THR A 153 19.94 5.24 19.94
N ARG A 154 18.80 4.84 19.36
CA ARG A 154 18.58 4.86 17.91
C ARG A 154 18.57 6.29 17.36
N LYS A 155 19.00 6.45 16.11
CA LYS A 155 19.03 7.73 15.40
C LYS A 155 17.61 8.23 15.10
N ASN A 156 17.46 9.53 14.93
CA ASN A 156 16.20 10.10 14.45
C ASN A 156 15.93 9.61 13.01
N GLY A 157 14.71 9.15 12.73
CA GLY A 157 14.40 8.52 11.45
C GLY A 157 13.02 7.88 11.38
N TRP A 158 12.73 7.28 10.23
CA TRP A 158 11.55 6.45 10.04
C TRP A 158 11.86 5.02 10.45
N TYR A 159 10.94 4.42 11.20
CA TYR A 159 11.03 3.03 11.64
C TYR A 159 9.72 2.31 11.34
N LEU A 160 9.84 1.04 10.95
CA LEU A 160 8.71 0.14 10.91
C LEU A 160 8.40 -0.33 12.34
N LEU A 161 7.15 -0.22 12.72
CA LEU A 161 6.67 -0.64 14.02
C LEU A 161 6.08 -2.04 13.92
N ARG A 162 6.49 -2.89 14.85
CA ARG A 162 6.09 -4.28 14.94
C ARG A 162 5.53 -4.56 16.34
N CYS A 163 4.55 -5.44 16.42
CA CYS A 163 3.99 -5.92 17.67
C CYS A 163 3.55 -7.37 17.46
N GLU A 164 3.94 -8.28 18.34
CA GLU A 164 3.65 -9.71 18.23
C GLU A 164 4.06 -10.26 16.83
N GLU A 165 5.29 -9.93 16.41
CA GLU A 165 5.88 -10.34 15.12
C GLU A 165 5.19 -9.81 13.86
N LYS A 166 4.23 -8.87 14.02
CA LYS A 166 3.48 -8.30 12.89
C LYS A 166 3.79 -6.83 12.71
N ASN A 167 4.28 -6.49 11.51
CA ASN A 167 4.44 -5.11 11.08
C ASN A 167 3.05 -4.46 10.97
N PHE A 168 2.87 -3.29 11.55
CA PHE A 168 1.55 -2.65 11.58
C PHE A 168 1.55 -1.19 11.13
N ALA A 169 2.63 -0.43 11.32
CA ALA A 169 2.68 0.98 10.92
C ALA A 169 4.11 1.50 10.78
N PHE A 170 4.29 2.62 10.09
CA PHE A 170 5.49 3.43 10.26
C PHE A 170 5.32 4.40 11.43
N GLY A 171 6.42 4.69 12.12
CA GLY A 171 6.55 5.76 13.10
C GLY A 171 7.82 6.57 12.84
N LYS A 172 7.81 7.85 13.21
CA LYS A 172 9.01 8.68 13.09
C LYS A 172 9.61 8.93 14.47
N LEU A 173 10.80 8.39 14.71
CA LEU A 173 11.54 8.63 15.94
C LEU A 173 12.21 10.00 15.90
N VAL A 174 11.91 10.83 16.90
CA VAL A 174 12.54 12.13 17.11
C VAL A 174 12.80 12.31 18.61
N ASN A 175 14.06 12.42 18.99
CA ASN A 175 14.51 12.68 20.37
C ASN A 175 13.90 11.70 21.38
N GLY A 176 13.94 10.39 21.06
CA GLY A 176 13.40 9.34 21.93
C GLY A 176 11.88 9.15 21.87
N THR A 177 11.14 10.00 21.16
CA THR A 177 9.68 9.85 20.99
C THR A 177 9.33 9.41 19.57
N ILE A 178 8.55 8.33 19.45
CA ILE A 178 7.94 7.90 18.21
C ILE A 178 6.68 8.74 17.95
N LYS A 179 6.74 9.58 16.92
CA LYS A 179 5.58 10.32 16.41
C LYS A 179 4.62 9.39 15.68
N ASN A 180 3.34 9.63 15.89
CA ASN A 180 2.26 8.82 15.37
C ASN A 180 1.89 9.17 13.92
N PHE A 181 1.99 8.18 13.03
CA PHE A 181 1.54 8.26 11.64
C PHE A 181 0.43 7.24 11.33
N PHE A 182 -0.21 6.68 12.36
CA PHE A 182 -1.36 5.79 12.19
C PHE A 182 -2.55 6.57 11.59
N PRO A 183 -3.23 6.05 10.54
CA PRO A 183 -4.28 6.78 9.86
C PRO A 183 -5.40 7.20 10.83
N LYS A 184 -5.72 8.50 10.85
CA LYS A 184 -6.71 9.08 11.78
C LYS A 184 -8.06 8.34 11.76
N GLY A 185 -8.55 7.97 10.58
CA GLY A 185 -9.82 7.27 10.42
C GLY A 185 -9.80 5.78 10.79
N LEU A 186 -8.62 5.22 11.12
CA LEU A 186 -8.49 3.85 11.62
C LEU A 186 -8.19 3.80 13.12
N ARG A 187 -8.01 4.96 13.76
CA ARG A 187 -7.64 5.00 15.17
C ARG A 187 -8.72 4.36 16.02
N PHE A 188 -8.30 3.55 16.97
CA PHE A 188 -9.22 2.91 17.89
C PHE A 188 -9.73 3.97 18.85
N GLN A 189 -11.05 4.08 18.94
CA GLN A 189 -11.67 4.88 19.97
C GLN A 189 -11.63 4.06 21.26
N ALA A 190 -10.92 4.58 22.25
CA ALA A 190 -11.06 4.13 23.63
C ALA A 190 -12.40 4.61 24.18
#